data_AF-A0A9D5LQH4-F1
#
_entry.id   AF-A0A9D5LQH4-F1
#
_cell.length_a   1.000
_cell.length_b   1.000
_cell.length_c   1.000
_cell.angle_alpha   90.00
_cell.angle_beta   90.00
_cell.angle_gamma   90.00
#
_symmetry.space_group_name_H-M   'P 1'
#
loop_
_entity.id
_entity.type
_entity.pdbx_description
1 polymer ?
#
loop_
_entity_poly.entity_id
_entity_poly.type
_entity_poly.pdbx_seq_one_letter_code
_entity_poly.pdbx_strand_id
1 'polypeptide(L)' 'MLKYENVTFLREPAKKLTSDEFIALHLNVFFQDRDEETRRKMLSEVHDLITGAKKSKK' A
#
# COMPACT_ATOMS: atom_id res chain seq x y z
N MET A 1 8.73 -4.26 8.14
CA MET A 1 7.62 -5.04 7.58
C MET A 1 6.31 -4.42 8.05
N LEU A 2 5.30 -4.29 7.17
CA LEU A 2 3.94 -3.84 7.52
C LEU A 2 2.98 -4.97 7.15
N LYS A 3 2.14 -5.41 8.10
CA LYS A 3 1.09 -6.40 7.83
C LYS A 3 -0.25 -5.67 7.75
N TYR A 4 -1.00 -5.87 6.68
CA TYR A 4 -2.30 -5.24 6.44
C TYR A 4 -3.23 -6.24 5.75
N GLU A 5 -4.40 -6.52 6.33
CA GLU A 5 -5.41 -7.46 5.77
C GLU A 5 -4.79 -8.81 5.34
N ASN A 6 -3.95 -9.41 6.20
CA ASN A 6 -3.18 -10.64 5.93
C ASN A 6 -2.12 -10.56 4.83
N VAL A 7 -1.92 -9.42 4.20
CA VAL A 7 -0.82 -9.16 3.26
C VAL A 7 0.38 -8.58 3.99
N THR A 8 1.57 -9.03 3.62
CA THR A 8 2.83 -8.52 4.16
C THR A 8 3.52 -7.62 3.14
N PHE A 9 3.79 -6.39 3.54
CA PHE A 9 4.51 -5.41 2.74
C PHE A 9 5.90 -5.14 3.31
N LEU A 10 6.89 -5.19 2.41
CA LEU A 10 8.28 -4.87 2.73
C LEU A 10 8.48 -3.36 2.60
N ARG A 11 8.88 -2.72 3.71
CA ARG A 11 8.98 -1.25 3.77
C ARG A 11 10.05 -0.69 2.84
N GLU A 12 11.19 -1.35 2.72
CA GLU A 12 12.31 -0.87 1.89
C GLU A 12 11.98 -0.79 0.40
N PRO A 13 11.48 -1.85 -0.26
CA PRO A 13 11.10 -1.75 -1.67
C PRO A 13 9.88 -0.86 -1.88
N ALA A 14 8.88 -0.92 -1.00
CA ALA A 14 7.68 -0.09 -1.13
C ALA A 14 7.98 1.41 -0.95
N LYS A 15 8.97 1.79 -0.14
CA LYS A 15 9.43 3.17 0.00
C LYS A 15 10.22 3.68 -1.21
N LYS A 16 10.85 2.77 -1.98
CA LYS A 16 11.57 3.12 -3.22
C LYS A 16 10.63 3.34 -4.41
N LEU A 17 9.41 2.81 -4.33
CA LEU A 17 8.39 2.96 -5.36
C LEU A 17 7.55 4.21 -5.13
N THR A 18 7.08 4.83 -6.21
CA THR A 18 6.05 5.86 -6.16
C THR A 18 4.69 5.24 -5.79
N SER A 19 3.74 6.03 -5.29
CA SER A 19 2.41 5.51 -4.92
C SER A 19 1.70 4.88 -6.12
N ASP A 20 1.85 5.46 -7.32
CA ASP A 20 1.24 4.94 -8.55
C ASP A 20 1.85 3.61 -8.98
N GLU A 21 3.18 3.49 -9.01
CA GLU A 21 3.86 2.23 -9.32
C GLU A 21 3.56 1.15 -8.27
N PHE A 22 3.52 1.54 -6.99
CA PHE A 22 3.15 0.63 -5.92
C PHE A 22 1.74 0.10 -6.14
N ILE A 23 0.77 0.97 -6.42
CA ILE A 23 -0.60 0.55 -6.70
C ILE A 23 -0.63 -0.33 -7.96
N ALA A 24 -0.03 0.05 -9.07
CA ALA A 24 -0.06 -0.71 -10.32
C ALA A 24 0.50 -2.15 -10.17
N LEU A 25 1.62 -2.30 -9.44
CA LEU A 25 2.23 -3.61 -9.18
C LEU A 25 1.39 -4.50 -8.26
N HIS A 26 0.64 -3.89 -7.33
CA HIS A 26 -0.07 -4.62 -6.27
C HIS A 26 -1.57 -4.77 -6.54
N LEU A 27 -2.16 -3.90 -7.38
CA LEU A 27 -3.60 -3.85 -7.69
C LEU A 27 -4.10 -5.19 -8.23
N ASN A 28 -3.32 -5.82 -9.10
CA ASN A 28 -3.70 -7.07 -9.75
C ASN A 28 -3.19 -8.32 -9.02
N VAL A 29 -2.48 -8.17 -7.90
CA VAL A 29 -1.90 -9.28 -7.14
C VAL A 29 -2.60 -9.44 -5.79
N PHE A 30 -2.89 -8.33 -5.12
CA PHE A 30 -3.49 -8.32 -3.79
C PHE A 30 -4.95 -7.88 -3.83
N PHE A 31 -5.73 -8.34 -2.86
CA PHE A 31 -7.11 -7.93 -2.64
C PHE A 31 -8.02 -8.14 -3.86
N GLN A 32 -7.72 -9.13 -4.71
CA GLN A 32 -8.50 -9.45 -5.93
C GLN A 32 -9.97 -9.80 -5.63
N ASP A 33 -10.26 -10.19 -4.38
CA ASP A 33 -11.61 -10.41 -3.86
C ASP A 33 -12.46 -9.12 -3.74
N ARG A 34 -11.82 -7.94 -3.78
CA ARG A 34 -12.45 -6.62 -3.65
C ARG A 34 -12.43 -5.83 -4.96
N ASP A 35 -13.34 -4.86 -5.07
CA ASP A 35 -13.41 -3.93 -6.19
C ASP A 35 -12.12 -3.13 -6.40
N GLU A 36 -11.82 -2.80 -7.66
CA GLU A 36 -10.63 -2.03 -8.03
C GLU A 36 -10.49 -0.72 -7.25
N GLU A 37 -11.61 -0.01 -7.04
CA GLU A 37 -11.59 1.26 -6.30
C GLU A 37 -11.17 1.05 -4.84
N THR A 38 -11.69 0.00 -4.20
CA THR A 38 -11.34 -0.37 -2.82
C THR A 38 -9.86 -0.79 -2.74
N ARG A 39 -9.38 -1.54 -3.73
CA ARG A 39 -7.97 -1.95 -3.82
C ARG A 39 -7.04 -0.75 -3.91
N ARG A 40 -7.35 0.22 -4.78
CA ARG A 40 -6.54 1.46 -4.90
C ARG A 40 -6.47 2.21 -3.59
N LYS A 41 -7.60 2.37 -2.89
CA LYS A 41 -7.65 3.05 -1.58
C LYS A 41 -6.79 2.32 -0.54
N MET A 42 -6.91 1.00 -0.42
CA MET A 42 -6.11 0.21 0.52
C MET A 42 -4.61 0.26 0.22
N LEU A 43 -4.23 0.10 -1.05
CA LEU A 43 -2.82 0.16 -1.47
C LEU A 43 -2.24 1.55 -1.27
N SER A 44 -3.01 2.61 -1.52
CA SER A 44 -2.61 3.99 -1.20
C SER A 44 -2.37 4.16 0.30
N GLU A 45 -3.29 3.70 1.15
CA GLU A 45 -3.11 3.78 2.61
C GLU A 45 -1.88 3.01 3.09
N VAL A 46 -1.63 1.81 2.54
CA VAL A 46 -0.44 1.02 2.84
C VAL A 46 0.82 1.77 2.44
N HIS A 47 0.85 2.39 1.26
CA HIS A 47 1.99 3.18 0.80
C HIS A 47 2.24 4.41 1.68
N ASP A 48 1.19 5.14 2.07
CA ASP A 48 1.23 6.24 3.04
C ASP A 48 1.79 5.81 4.41
N LEU A 49 1.36 4.64 4.91
CA LEU A 49 1.84 4.06 6.18
C LEU A 49 3.31 3.64 6.10
N ILE A 50 3.78 3.17 4.95
CA ILE A 50 5.16 2.76 4.74
C ILE A 50 6.09 3.97 4.59
N THR A 51 5.67 4.95 3.79
CA THR A 51 6.43 6.19 3.55
C THR A 51 6.42 7.11 4.77
N GLY A 52 5.50 6.88 5.73
CA GLY A 52 5.38 7.68 6.94
C GLY A 52 4.75 9.04 6.68
N ALA A 53 4.00 9.18 5.59
CA ALA A 53 3.27 10.40 5.24
C ALA A 53 2.12 10.69 6.23
N LYS A 54 1.64 9.69 6.97
CA LYS A 54 1.01 9.91 8.29
C LYS A 54 2.07 10.31 9.33
N LYS A 55 2.69 11.47 9.15
CA LYS A 55 3.30 12.19 10.28
C LYS A 55 2.17 12.53 11.23
N SER A 56 2.18 11.85 12.37
CA SER A 56 1.67 12.30 13.65
C SER A 56 1.45 13.82 13.66
N LYS A 57 0.19 14.26 13.50
CA LYS A 57 -0.19 15.62 13.87
C LYS A 57 -0.15 15.63 15.39
N LYS A 58 0.99 16.07 15.91
CA LYS A 58 1.26 16.29 17.33
C LYS A 58 0.42 17.45 17.83
#